data_AF-F0WRY7-F1
#
_entry.id   AF-F0WRY7-F1
#
_cell.length_a   1.000
_cell.length_b   1.000
_cell.length_c   1.000
_cell.angle_alpha   90.00
_cell.angle_beta   90.00
_cell.angle_gamma   90.00
#
_symmetry.space_group_name_H-M   'P 1'
#
loop_
_entity.id
_entity.type
_entity.pdbx_description
1 polymer ?
#
loop_
_entity_poly.entity_id
_entity_poly.type
_entity_poly.pdbx_seq_one_letter_code
_entity_poly.pdbx_strand_id
1 'polypeptide(L)'
;MIDTINLLRQNGAKKKSIQRYIVEHSSLSPTLKDIANLIVKLKKREKGSKAPVELLHERMRELCEKEPGNVGRVFTDVVDSKAVATCITLPTKHMHEMLVKFPEVLLIDATHGTKASRYKVFSFMAHDVFGKGQYVQHAILQSERSETIQNAIETSKTNNPYWKRVQCVIIDKDFKQMKVLRVSMPQACILLCQFHVIKWLWEEIAGDRYRFTLWKKDRLRSVVKLMVYARTQREYEALPEYMRHMLKLAPDRDCNATNWTDKDDNTFCTATNQGMGADYSFFEHYFVKNWESCRKQCCSYTRQNSITLGNNTNNRLEASSKHLKETVDAFMTVDDCIACIMYYQSMLDKEYYARLYNLSVARNASYDAEMERVLNLVSGNVFNLIYEEYIFAITSAN
;
A
#
# COMPACT_ATOMS: atom_id res chain seq x y z
N MET A 1 17.24 30.70 16.23
CA MET A 1 15.91 30.48 15.60
C MET A 1 16.02 29.77 14.26
N ILE A 2 16.77 30.31 13.28
CA ILE A 2 16.94 29.67 11.96
C ILE A 2 17.54 28.25 12.09
N ASP A 3 18.51 28.03 12.96
CA ASP A 3 19.13 26.71 13.15
C ASP A 3 18.15 25.68 13.71
N THR A 4 17.30 26.09 14.66
CA THR A 4 16.23 25.23 15.21
C THR A 4 15.16 24.92 14.17
N ILE A 5 14.79 25.90 13.33
CA ILE A 5 13.90 25.68 12.19
C ILE A 5 14.53 24.70 11.20
N ASN A 6 15.84 24.83 10.96
CA ASN A 6 16.58 23.93 10.07
C ASN A 6 16.60 22.50 10.63
N LEU A 7 16.80 22.35 11.94
CA LEU A 7 16.74 21.06 12.64
C LEU A 7 15.34 20.44 12.59
N LEU A 8 14.28 21.21 12.87
CA LEU A 8 12.88 20.76 12.75
C LEU A 8 12.57 20.26 11.33
N ARG A 9 13.02 21.02 10.33
CA ARG A 9 12.92 20.63 8.91
C ARG A 9 13.68 19.34 8.61
N GLN A 10 14.93 19.21 9.09
CA GLN A 10 15.75 18.00 8.88
C GLN A 10 15.13 16.75 9.52
N ASN A 11 14.39 16.91 10.62
CA ASN A 11 13.67 15.83 11.29
C ASN A 11 12.24 15.60 10.74
N GLY A 12 11.93 16.15 9.56
CA GLY A 12 10.66 15.87 8.86
C GLY A 12 9.44 16.62 9.41
N ALA A 13 9.62 17.69 10.18
CA ALA A 13 8.49 18.47 10.68
C ALA A 13 7.66 19.05 9.53
N LYS A 14 6.32 18.88 9.60
CA LYS A 14 5.39 19.43 8.61
C LYS A 14 5.44 20.96 8.62
N LYS A 15 5.20 21.60 7.48
CA LYS A 15 5.22 23.08 7.33
C LYS A 15 4.36 23.79 8.39
N LYS A 16 3.20 23.21 8.74
CA LYS A 16 2.32 23.73 9.81
C LYS A 16 2.97 23.68 11.20
N SER A 17 3.72 22.63 11.50
CA SER A 17 4.45 22.51 12.77
C SER A 17 5.58 23.53 12.85
N ILE A 18 6.31 23.73 11.74
CA ILE A 18 7.36 24.77 11.65
C ILE A 18 6.74 26.17 11.77
N GLN A 19 5.61 26.42 11.09
CA GLN A 19 4.88 27.69 11.20
C GLN A 19 4.47 27.97 12.64
N ARG A 20 3.87 26.96 13.31
CA ARG A 20 3.45 27.05 14.70
C ARG A 20 4.63 27.37 15.62
N TYR A 21 5.75 26.67 15.46
CA TYR A 21 6.97 26.94 16.23
C TYR A 21 7.42 28.40 16.09
N ILE A 22 7.41 28.96 14.87
CA ILE A 22 7.80 30.36 14.64
C ILE A 22 6.82 31.33 15.32
N VAL A 23 5.51 31.09 15.22
CA VAL A 23 4.50 31.92 15.87
C VAL A 23 4.60 31.87 17.39
N GLU A 24 4.92 30.71 17.97
CA GLU A 24 5.05 30.53 19.42
C GLU A 24 6.36 31.11 20.00
N HIS A 25 7.42 31.20 19.19
CA HIS A 25 8.77 31.57 19.66
C HIS A 25 9.30 32.87 19.04
N SER A 26 8.47 33.61 18.30
CA SER A 26 8.84 34.89 17.67
C SER A 26 7.63 35.81 17.52
N SER A 27 7.88 37.09 17.23
CA SER A 27 6.83 38.04 16.86
C SER A 27 6.38 37.92 15.40
N LEU A 28 6.92 36.97 14.63
CA LEU A 28 6.62 36.77 13.23
C LEU A 28 5.38 35.90 13.05
N SER A 29 4.52 36.26 12.10
CA SER A 29 3.37 35.47 11.68
C SER A 29 3.47 35.07 10.20
N PRO A 30 4.42 34.16 9.86
CA PRO A 30 4.68 33.78 8.47
C PRO A 30 3.52 32.96 7.90
N THR A 31 3.25 33.13 6.61
CA THR A 31 2.31 32.27 5.88
C THR A 31 2.96 30.91 5.56
N LEU A 32 2.16 29.91 5.21
CA LEU A 32 2.70 28.62 4.74
C LEU A 32 3.58 28.76 3.47
N LYS A 33 3.35 29.80 2.67
CA LYS A 33 4.18 30.12 1.51
C LYS A 33 5.55 30.64 1.93
N ASP A 34 5.62 31.46 2.97
CA ASP A 34 6.88 31.96 3.52
C ASP A 34 7.70 30.82 4.13
N ILE A 35 7.05 29.89 4.84
CA ILE A 35 7.70 28.66 5.33
C ILE A 35 8.25 27.84 4.17
N ALA A 36 7.48 27.67 3.09
CA ALA A 36 7.95 26.94 1.91
C ALA A 36 9.19 27.62 1.28
N ASN A 37 9.17 28.94 1.14
CA ASN A 37 10.29 29.71 0.60
C ASN A 37 11.53 29.65 1.50
N LEU A 38 11.34 29.70 2.82
CA LEU A 38 12.42 29.56 3.80
C LEU A 38 13.06 28.18 3.71
N ILE A 39 12.24 27.11 3.65
CA ILE A 39 12.73 25.74 3.48
C ILE A 39 13.55 25.62 2.18
N VAL A 40 13.08 26.20 1.07
CA VAL A 40 13.83 26.22 -0.20
C VAL A 40 15.17 26.93 -0.04
N LYS A 41 15.21 28.09 0.60
CA LYS A 41 16.46 28.82 0.87
C LYS A 41 17.42 28.02 1.74
N LEU A 42 16.93 27.38 2.80
CA LEU A 42 17.74 26.54 3.69
C LEU A 42 18.31 25.33 2.96
N LYS A 43 17.49 24.64 2.15
CA LYS A 43 17.95 23.54 1.29
C LYS A 43 19.02 23.99 0.29
N LYS A 44 18.85 25.18 -0.30
CA LYS A 44 19.84 25.74 -1.24
C LYS A 44 21.18 26.06 -0.55
N ARG A 45 21.16 26.55 0.70
CA ARG A 45 22.38 26.78 1.49
C ARG A 45 23.10 25.49 1.82
N GLU A 46 22.37 24.43 2.12
CA GLU A 46 22.92 23.13 2.52
C GLU A 46 23.47 22.31 1.35
N LYS A 47 22.80 22.33 0.19
CA LYS A 47 23.29 21.66 -1.03
C LYS A 47 24.56 22.29 -1.61
N GLY A 48 24.83 23.56 -1.28
CA GLY A 48 25.91 24.31 -1.91
C GLY A 48 25.75 24.40 -3.43
N SER A 49 26.87 24.45 -4.16
CA SER A 49 26.91 24.51 -5.62
C SER A 49 26.91 23.13 -6.30
N LYS A 50 26.72 22.04 -5.54
CA LYS A 50 26.87 20.66 -6.03
C LYS A 50 25.82 20.31 -7.08
N ALA A 51 26.25 19.60 -8.11
CA ALA A 51 25.34 19.11 -9.15
C ALA A 51 24.44 17.98 -8.60
N PRO A 52 23.22 17.77 -9.16
CA PRO A 52 22.32 16.71 -8.69
C PRO A 52 22.93 15.30 -8.69
N VAL A 53 23.82 14.99 -9.64
CA VAL A 53 24.51 13.70 -9.73
C VAL A 53 25.55 13.53 -8.61
N GLU A 54 26.22 14.60 -8.21
CA GLU A 54 27.19 14.59 -7.11
C GLU A 54 26.46 14.33 -5.79
N LEU A 55 25.32 15.00 -5.58
CA LEU A 55 24.47 14.80 -4.42
C LEU A 55 23.91 13.37 -4.36
N LEU A 56 23.51 12.80 -5.51
CA LEU A 56 23.10 11.39 -5.57
C LEU A 56 24.24 10.47 -5.13
N HIS A 57 25.44 10.61 -5.69
CA HIS A 57 26.58 9.77 -5.32
C HIS A 57 26.98 9.94 -3.84
N GLU A 58 26.89 11.16 -3.32
CA GLU A 58 27.09 11.43 -1.89
C GLU A 58 26.09 10.67 -1.02
N ARG A 59 24.79 10.74 -1.34
CA ARG A 59 23.76 9.97 -0.59
C ARG A 59 23.94 8.46 -0.68
N MET A 60 24.34 7.95 -1.86
CA MET A 60 24.61 6.52 -2.03
C MET A 60 25.84 6.08 -1.23
N ARG A 61 26.87 6.92 -1.16
CA ARG A 61 28.05 6.67 -0.33
C ARG A 61 27.70 6.67 1.16
N GLU A 62 26.98 7.68 1.64
CA GLU A 62 26.49 7.76 3.02
C GLU A 62 25.68 6.52 3.41
N LEU A 63 24.81 6.02 2.51
CA LEU A 63 24.08 4.76 2.72
C LEU A 63 25.02 3.58 2.94
N CYS A 64 25.96 3.37 2.01
CA CYS A 64 26.85 2.21 2.03
C CYS A 64 27.86 2.26 3.19
N GLU A 65 28.34 3.44 3.58
CA GLU A 65 29.31 3.62 4.66
C GLU A 65 28.68 3.58 6.06
N LYS A 66 27.37 3.88 6.18
CA LYS A 66 26.67 3.94 7.48
C LYS A 66 26.73 2.63 8.27
N GLU A 67 26.59 1.49 7.59
CA GLU A 67 26.66 0.18 8.25
C GLU A 67 27.12 -0.91 7.26
N PRO A 68 28.06 -1.79 7.65
CA PRO A 68 28.42 -2.97 6.87
C PRO A 68 27.17 -3.82 6.56
N GLY A 69 26.91 -4.05 5.28
CA GLY A 69 25.72 -4.78 4.79
C GLY A 69 24.68 -3.89 4.09
N ASN A 70 24.81 -2.56 4.16
CA ASN A 70 24.05 -1.68 3.27
C ASN A 70 24.60 -1.79 1.85
N VAL A 71 23.72 -2.00 0.85
CA VAL A 71 24.14 -2.23 -0.55
C VAL A 71 23.31 -1.39 -1.51
N GLY A 72 23.63 -0.10 -1.61
CA GLY A 72 23.02 0.79 -2.58
C GLY A 72 23.52 0.53 -4.01
N ARG A 73 22.61 0.53 -5.01
CA ARG A 73 23.00 0.45 -6.44
C ARG A 73 22.28 1.49 -7.28
N VAL A 74 22.99 2.06 -8.25
CA VAL A 74 22.43 2.98 -9.27
C VAL A 74 22.58 2.32 -10.64
N PHE A 75 21.45 2.07 -11.28
CA PHE A 75 21.39 1.61 -12.67
C PHE A 75 21.20 2.84 -13.56
N THR A 76 21.99 2.94 -14.62
CA THR A 76 21.95 4.06 -15.56
C THR A 76 21.62 3.57 -16.96
N ASP A 77 21.02 4.46 -17.74
CA ASP A 77 20.80 4.29 -19.18
C ASP A 77 21.06 5.62 -19.89
N VAL A 78 21.30 5.57 -21.20
CA VAL A 78 21.52 6.77 -22.02
C VAL A 78 20.21 7.17 -22.66
N VAL A 79 19.66 8.31 -22.23
CA VAL A 79 18.45 8.93 -22.80
C VAL A 79 18.85 10.28 -23.37
N ASP A 80 18.58 10.51 -24.66
CA ASP A 80 18.91 11.77 -25.36
C ASP A 80 20.39 12.19 -25.19
N SER A 81 21.31 11.22 -25.32
CA SER A 81 22.76 11.41 -25.12
C SER A 81 23.18 11.84 -23.70
N LYS A 82 22.31 11.65 -22.71
CA LYS A 82 22.60 11.92 -21.29
C LYS A 82 22.41 10.65 -20.46
N ALA A 83 23.34 10.40 -19.54
CA ALA A 83 23.18 9.34 -18.57
C ALA A 83 22.07 9.70 -17.57
N VAL A 84 21.06 8.84 -17.46
CA VAL A 84 19.93 8.98 -16.56
C VAL A 84 19.89 7.76 -15.63
N ALA A 85 19.76 7.98 -14.33
CA ALA A 85 19.51 6.88 -13.40
C ALA A 85 18.13 6.28 -13.68
N THR A 86 18.04 5.02 -14.05
CA THR A 86 16.76 4.37 -14.38
C THR A 86 16.15 3.64 -13.18
N CYS A 87 17.01 3.14 -12.30
CA CYS A 87 16.65 2.48 -11.05
C CYS A 87 17.71 2.78 -10.00
N ILE A 88 17.31 3.18 -8.80
CA ILE A 88 18.20 3.34 -7.64
C ILE A 88 17.65 2.45 -6.54
N THR A 89 18.44 1.50 -6.07
CA THR A 89 18.03 0.56 -5.01
C THR A 89 18.73 0.94 -3.70
N LEU A 90 17.97 0.91 -2.61
CA LEU A 90 18.39 1.39 -1.29
C LEU A 90 18.19 0.33 -0.20
N PRO A 91 18.66 -0.92 -0.36
CA PRO A 91 18.52 -1.91 0.69
C PRO A 91 19.54 -1.69 1.81
N THR A 92 19.06 -1.68 3.05
CA THR A 92 19.90 -1.66 4.26
C THR A 92 20.17 -3.07 4.77
N LYS A 93 21.15 -3.23 5.65
CA LYS A 93 21.40 -4.49 6.37
C LYS A 93 20.15 -4.98 7.10
N HIS A 94 19.46 -4.09 7.82
CA HIS A 94 18.23 -4.43 8.54
C HIS A 94 17.15 -4.97 7.59
N MET A 95 16.98 -4.33 6.42
CA MET A 95 16.05 -4.79 5.39
C MET A 95 16.38 -6.21 4.89
N HIS A 96 17.67 -6.52 4.70
CA HIS A 96 18.10 -7.87 4.34
C HIS A 96 17.77 -8.87 5.44
N GLU A 97 18.05 -8.54 6.71
CA GLU A 97 17.75 -9.40 7.86
C GLU A 97 16.25 -9.69 7.98
N MET A 98 15.39 -8.69 7.74
CA MET A 98 13.94 -8.88 7.74
C MET A 98 13.50 -9.87 6.66
N LEU A 99 14.06 -9.76 5.46
CA LEU A 99 13.70 -10.66 4.37
C LEU A 99 14.23 -12.08 4.57
N VAL A 100 15.39 -12.23 5.20
CA VAL A 100 15.93 -13.54 5.60
C VAL A 100 15.03 -14.21 6.65
N LYS A 101 14.50 -13.44 7.61
CA LYS A 101 13.63 -13.93 8.68
C LYS A 101 12.20 -14.23 8.20
N PHE A 102 11.67 -13.42 7.28
CA PHE A 102 10.28 -13.51 6.82
C PHE A 102 10.17 -13.53 5.27
N PRO A 103 10.74 -14.55 4.59
CA PRO A 103 10.78 -14.60 3.13
C PRO A 103 9.47 -15.03 2.46
N GLU A 104 8.51 -15.63 3.19
CA GLU A 104 7.38 -16.36 2.62
C GLU A 104 6.42 -15.48 1.82
N VAL A 105 6.13 -14.28 2.32
CA VAL A 105 5.16 -13.35 1.75
C VAL A 105 5.80 -11.99 1.52
N LEU A 106 5.85 -11.59 0.25
CA LEU A 106 6.26 -10.26 -0.17
C LEU A 106 5.06 -9.40 -0.58
N LEU A 107 5.13 -8.13 -0.21
CA LEU A 107 4.16 -7.11 -0.53
C LEU A 107 4.89 -6.04 -1.32
N ILE A 108 4.35 -5.67 -2.48
CA ILE A 108 4.99 -4.69 -3.35
C ILE A 108 4.00 -3.57 -3.61
N ASP A 109 4.41 -2.36 -3.22
CA ASP A 109 3.63 -1.14 -3.43
C ASP A 109 4.47 -0.12 -4.20
N ALA A 110 3.85 0.47 -5.22
CA ALA A 110 4.40 1.60 -5.95
C ALA A 110 3.71 2.87 -5.46
N THR A 111 4.47 3.80 -4.90
CA THR A 111 3.93 5.11 -4.53
C THR A 111 3.97 6.06 -5.73
N HIS A 112 2.97 6.94 -5.83
CA HIS A 112 3.05 8.08 -6.75
C HIS A 112 4.26 8.92 -6.33
N GLY A 113 5.34 8.85 -7.10
CA GLY A 113 6.58 9.51 -6.68
C GLY A 113 6.63 10.99 -7.03
N THR A 114 7.86 11.48 -7.16
CA THR A 114 8.20 12.89 -7.32
C THR A 114 7.77 13.41 -8.70
N LYS A 115 6.63 14.12 -8.80
CA LYS A 115 6.24 14.88 -10.02
C LYS A 115 7.37 15.75 -10.58
N ALA A 116 8.26 16.31 -9.75
CA ALA A 116 9.37 17.15 -10.18
C ALA A 116 10.49 16.38 -10.90
N SER A 117 10.75 15.11 -10.58
CA SER A 117 11.79 14.29 -11.23
C SER A 117 11.25 13.10 -12.03
N ARG A 118 9.93 12.87 -12.03
CA ARG A 118 9.23 11.76 -12.70
C ARG A 118 9.57 10.36 -12.16
N TYR A 119 10.27 10.24 -11.04
CA TYR A 119 10.54 8.95 -10.42
C TYR A 119 9.37 8.48 -9.56
N LYS A 120 9.22 7.16 -9.41
CA LYS A 120 8.29 6.49 -8.49
C LYS A 120 9.07 5.74 -7.43
N VAL A 121 8.55 5.70 -6.19
CA VAL A 121 9.15 4.87 -5.14
C VAL A 121 8.45 3.52 -5.16
N PHE A 122 9.23 2.47 -5.35
CA PHE A 122 8.80 1.10 -5.45
C PHE A 122 9.36 0.34 -4.25
N SER A 123 8.49 -0.13 -3.37
CA SER A 123 8.91 -0.69 -2.07
C SER A 123 8.46 -2.13 -1.93
N PHE A 124 9.38 -2.96 -1.47
CA PHE A 124 9.14 -4.33 -1.06
C PHE A 124 8.96 -4.35 0.44
N MET A 125 7.96 -5.07 0.92
CA MET A 125 7.67 -5.27 2.33
C MET A 125 7.49 -6.75 2.64
N ALA A 126 7.94 -7.16 3.82
CA ALA A 126 7.57 -8.41 4.46
C ALA A 126 6.75 -8.08 5.72
N HIS A 127 6.19 -9.10 6.36
CA HIS A 127 5.46 -8.95 7.61
C HIS A 127 6.28 -9.59 8.74
N ASP A 128 6.44 -8.87 9.84
CA ASP A 128 7.21 -9.35 10.99
C ASP A 128 6.37 -10.21 11.94
N VAL A 129 7.02 -10.71 12.99
CA VAL A 129 6.38 -11.46 14.08
C VAL A 129 5.21 -10.72 14.73
N PHE A 130 5.18 -9.38 14.72
CA PHE A 130 4.11 -8.58 15.32
C PHE A 130 2.92 -8.37 14.36
N GLY A 131 2.98 -8.96 13.16
CA GLY A 131 2.00 -8.72 12.11
C GLY A 131 2.05 -7.27 11.62
N LYS A 132 3.23 -6.63 11.65
CA LYS A 132 3.48 -5.30 11.09
C LYS A 132 4.30 -5.42 9.82
N GLY A 133 4.03 -4.55 8.84
CA GLY A 133 4.82 -4.48 7.61
C GLY A 133 6.19 -3.87 7.88
N GLN A 134 7.24 -4.57 7.46
CA GLN A 134 8.62 -4.11 7.45
C GLN A 134 9.10 -3.97 6.01
N TYR A 135 9.67 -2.82 5.66
CA TYR A 135 10.32 -2.67 4.37
C TYR A 135 11.54 -3.57 4.29
N VAL A 136 11.71 -4.24 3.15
CA VAL A 136 12.84 -5.12 2.86
C VAL A 136 13.66 -4.67 1.65
N GLN A 137 13.15 -3.69 0.90
CA GLN A 137 13.91 -2.94 -0.08
C GLN A 137 13.09 -1.72 -0.53
N HIS A 138 13.76 -0.58 -0.73
CA HIS A 138 13.23 0.50 -1.55
C HIS A 138 13.97 0.58 -2.89
N ALA A 139 13.24 0.96 -3.93
CA ALA A 139 13.78 1.32 -5.23
C ALA A 139 13.13 2.62 -5.73
N ILE A 140 13.91 3.51 -6.33
CA ILE A 140 13.44 4.73 -6.97
C ILE A 140 13.54 4.49 -8.48
N LEU A 141 12.40 4.43 -9.16
CA LEU A 141 12.29 4.04 -10.57
C LEU A 141 11.95 5.24 -11.45
N GLN A 142 12.72 5.47 -12.52
CA GLN A 142 12.47 6.56 -13.46
C GLN A 142 11.21 6.33 -14.31
N SER A 143 10.86 5.06 -14.54
CA SER A 143 9.67 4.63 -15.24
C SER A 143 9.22 3.25 -14.77
N GLU A 144 7.97 2.88 -15.05
CA GLU A 144 7.41 1.52 -14.82
C GLU A 144 7.63 0.62 -16.05
N ARG A 145 8.78 0.74 -16.70
CA ARG A 145 9.21 -0.19 -17.74
C ARG A 145 9.58 -1.53 -17.11
N SER A 146 9.52 -2.60 -17.90
CA SER A 146 9.78 -3.94 -17.39
C SER A 146 11.22 -4.09 -16.89
N GLU A 147 12.17 -3.46 -17.57
CA GLU A 147 13.60 -3.48 -17.27
C GLU A 147 13.92 -2.80 -15.94
N THR A 148 13.28 -1.65 -15.64
CA THR A 148 13.52 -0.91 -14.39
C THR A 148 12.97 -1.66 -13.18
N ILE A 149 11.80 -2.29 -13.33
CA ILE A 149 11.21 -3.16 -12.30
C ILE A 149 12.08 -4.42 -12.12
N GLN A 150 12.58 -4.99 -13.21
CA GLN A 150 13.46 -6.17 -13.16
C GLN A 150 14.76 -5.87 -12.41
N ASN A 151 15.40 -4.72 -12.63
CA ASN A 151 16.59 -4.31 -11.87
C ASN A 151 16.33 -4.24 -10.36
N ALA A 152 15.16 -3.75 -9.95
CA ALA A 152 14.76 -3.73 -8.54
C ALA A 152 14.57 -5.15 -7.99
N ILE A 153 13.89 -6.02 -8.73
CA ILE A 153 13.65 -7.42 -8.31
C ILE A 153 14.97 -8.21 -8.24
N GLU A 154 15.84 -8.11 -9.24
CA GLU A 154 17.11 -8.84 -9.27
C GLU A 154 18.07 -8.36 -8.17
N THR A 155 18.03 -7.06 -7.81
CA THR A 155 18.76 -6.58 -6.63
C THR A 155 18.24 -7.24 -5.35
N SER A 156 16.92 -7.33 -5.18
CA SER A 156 16.32 -7.98 -4.01
C SER A 156 16.72 -9.46 -3.92
N LYS A 157 16.71 -10.18 -5.03
CA LYS A 157 17.14 -11.59 -5.08
C LYS A 157 18.63 -11.77 -4.81
N THR A 158 19.47 -10.92 -5.38
CA THR A 158 20.93 -10.98 -5.18
C THR A 158 21.28 -10.80 -3.70
N ASN A 159 20.53 -9.94 -3.01
CA ASN A 159 20.74 -9.63 -1.61
C ASN A 159 20.02 -10.59 -0.65
N ASN A 160 19.19 -11.51 -1.16
CA ASN A 160 18.44 -12.47 -0.35
C ASN A 160 18.69 -13.90 -0.84
N PRO A 161 19.57 -14.69 -0.20
CA PRO A 161 19.81 -16.08 -0.60
C PRO A 161 18.54 -16.95 -0.51
N TYR A 162 17.54 -16.53 0.27
CA TYR A 162 16.28 -17.23 0.47
C TYR A 162 15.14 -16.75 -0.43
N TRP A 163 15.41 -15.98 -1.50
CA TRP A 163 14.35 -15.47 -2.38
C TRP A 163 13.49 -16.58 -2.99
N LYS A 164 14.02 -17.80 -3.13
CA LYS A 164 13.28 -18.98 -3.59
C LYS A 164 12.24 -19.49 -2.58
N ARG A 165 12.32 -19.07 -1.31
CA ARG A 165 11.30 -19.34 -0.27
C ARG A 165 10.11 -18.40 -0.35
N VAL A 166 10.16 -17.36 -1.19
CA VAL A 166 8.98 -16.53 -1.47
C VAL A 166 7.92 -17.40 -2.12
N GLN A 167 6.80 -17.58 -1.42
CA GLN A 167 5.66 -18.39 -1.85
C GLN A 167 4.52 -17.51 -2.37
N CYS A 168 4.43 -16.27 -1.90
CA CYS A 168 3.39 -15.34 -2.32
C CYS A 168 3.94 -13.92 -2.50
N VAL A 169 3.55 -13.27 -3.60
CA VAL A 169 3.77 -11.85 -3.80
C VAL A 169 2.41 -11.17 -4.01
N ILE A 170 2.10 -10.20 -3.16
CA ILE A 170 0.88 -9.42 -3.24
C ILE A 170 1.23 -8.02 -3.74
N ILE A 171 0.61 -7.64 -4.84
CA ILE A 171 0.84 -6.35 -5.50
C ILE A 171 -0.44 -5.51 -5.56
N ASP A 172 -0.30 -4.21 -5.75
CA ASP A 172 -1.42 -3.39 -6.25
C ASP A 172 -1.81 -3.81 -7.70
N LYS A 173 -2.79 -3.14 -8.32
CA LYS A 173 -3.29 -3.46 -9.66
C LYS A 173 -2.38 -2.91 -10.77
N ASP A 174 -1.21 -3.51 -10.94
CA ASP A 174 -0.36 -3.27 -12.11
C ASP A 174 -0.08 -4.57 -12.88
N PHE A 175 -0.78 -4.73 -14.02
CA PHE A 175 -0.62 -5.88 -14.91
C PHE A 175 0.80 -5.99 -15.51
N LYS A 176 1.54 -4.88 -15.64
CA LYS A 176 2.93 -4.90 -16.10
C LYS A 176 3.84 -5.47 -15.02
N GLN A 177 3.73 -4.97 -13.79
CA GLN A 177 4.45 -5.52 -12.64
C GLN A 177 4.16 -7.02 -12.48
N MET A 178 2.90 -7.41 -12.60
CA MET A 178 2.50 -8.82 -12.51
C MET A 178 3.20 -9.71 -13.56
N LYS A 179 3.33 -9.23 -14.81
CA LYS A 179 4.03 -9.98 -15.85
C LYS A 179 5.52 -10.14 -15.52
N VAL A 180 6.18 -9.07 -15.09
CA VAL A 180 7.60 -9.09 -14.70
C VAL A 180 7.80 -10.04 -13.51
N LEU A 181 6.96 -9.95 -12.49
CA LEU A 181 7.04 -10.81 -11.30
C LEU A 181 6.83 -12.29 -11.60
N ARG A 182 5.93 -12.65 -12.53
CA ARG A 182 5.74 -14.05 -12.93
C ARG A 182 6.97 -14.64 -13.62
N VAL A 183 7.69 -13.82 -14.38
CA VAL A 183 8.94 -14.24 -15.02
C VAL A 183 10.08 -14.30 -14.00
N SER A 184 10.18 -13.30 -13.12
CA SER A 184 11.24 -13.21 -12.13
C SER A 184 11.08 -14.18 -10.96
N MET A 185 9.87 -14.47 -10.50
CA MET A 185 9.57 -15.33 -9.34
C MET A 185 8.52 -16.39 -9.71
N PRO A 186 8.84 -17.31 -10.63
CA PRO A 186 7.87 -18.28 -11.15
C PRO A 186 7.33 -19.25 -10.09
N GLN A 187 8.07 -19.44 -8.99
CA GLN A 187 7.66 -20.27 -7.86
C GLN A 187 6.63 -19.61 -6.94
N ALA A 188 6.51 -18.27 -7.01
CA ALA A 188 5.64 -17.52 -6.12
C ALA A 188 4.24 -17.32 -6.73
N CYS A 189 3.22 -17.47 -5.91
CA CYS A 189 1.86 -17.09 -6.27
C CYS A 189 1.74 -15.56 -6.33
N ILE A 190 1.45 -15.00 -7.50
CA ILE A 190 1.30 -13.54 -7.67
C ILE A 190 -0.18 -13.16 -7.56
N LEU A 191 -0.50 -12.36 -6.55
CA LEU A 191 -1.85 -12.02 -6.14
C LEU A 191 -2.07 -10.50 -6.14
N LEU A 192 -3.30 -10.07 -6.35
CA LEU A 192 -3.70 -8.67 -6.26
C LEU A 192 -4.14 -8.33 -4.83
N CYS A 193 -3.82 -7.13 -4.36
CA CYS A 193 -4.31 -6.65 -3.08
C CYS A 193 -5.83 -6.45 -3.14
N GLN A 194 -6.58 -7.18 -2.30
CA GLN A 194 -8.06 -7.16 -2.30
C GLN A 194 -8.61 -5.77 -1.96
N PHE A 195 -7.94 -5.04 -1.05
CA PHE A 195 -8.30 -3.66 -0.74
C PHE A 195 -8.21 -2.75 -1.95
N HIS A 196 -7.09 -2.79 -2.68
CA HIS A 196 -6.93 -1.95 -3.85
C HIS A 196 -7.92 -2.35 -4.94
N VAL A 197 -8.15 -3.65 -5.15
CA VAL A 197 -9.19 -4.15 -6.06
C VAL A 197 -10.55 -3.49 -5.74
N ILE A 198 -10.97 -3.53 -4.48
CA ILE A 198 -12.21 -2.92 -4.02
C ILE A 198 -12.19 -1.40 -4.21
N LYS A 199 -11.11 -0.73 -3.83
CA LYS A 199 -10.95 0.73 -3.99
C LYS A 199 -11.09 1.15 -5.45
N TRP A 200 -10.38 0.49 -6.37
CA TRP A 200 -10.45 0.76 -7.80
C TRP A 200 -11.86 0.51 -8.36
N LEU A 201 -12.52 -0.57 -7.97
CA LEU A 201 -13.91 -0.85 -8.35
C LEU A 201 -14.86 0.23 -7.83
N TRP A 202 -14.66 0.69 -6.58
CA TRP A 202 -15.47 1.75 -5.98
C TRP A 202 -15.26 3.11 -6.64
N GLU A 203 -14.03 3.44 -7.05
CA GLU A 203 -13.70 4.65 -7.81
C GLU A 203 -14.30 4.59 -9.22
N GLU A 204 -14.23 3.44 -9.89
CA GLU A 204 -14.87 3.22 -11.18
C GLU A 204 -16.39 3.42 -11.10
N ILE A 205 -17.05 2.82 -10.10
CA ILE A 205 -18.49 2.98 -9.84
C ILE A 205 -18.82 4.43 -9.48
N ALA A 206 -17.92 5.13 -8.77
CA ALA A 206 -18.11 6.53 -8.40
C ALA A 206 -18.12 7.46 -9.61
N GLY A 207 -17.40 7.09 -10.68
CA GLY A 207 -17.29 7.89 -11.89
C GLY A 207 -18.63 8.15 -12.58
N ASP A 208 -18.73 9.29 -13.23
CA ASP A 208 -19.98 9.71 -13.88
C ASP A 208 -20.20 9.07 -15.25
N ARG A 209 -19.23 8.27 -15.72
CA ARG A 209 -19.27 7.55 -17.00
C ARG A 209 -20.54 6.72 -17.20
N TYR A 210 -21.04 6.12 -16.13
CA TYR A 210 -22.18 5.21 -16.17
C TYR A 210 -23.50 5.85 -15.72
N ARG A 211 -23.46 7.13 -15.32
CA ARG A 211 -24.63 7.90 -14.86
C ARG A 211 -25.46 7.18 -13.77
N PHE A 212 -24.79 6.42 -12.90
CA PHE A 212 -25.45 5.72 -11.81
C PHE A 212 -25.99 6.69 -10.75
N THR A 213 -27.20 6.42 -10.26
CA THR A 213 -27.75 7.11 -9.07
C THR A 213 -26.93 6.77 -7.83
N LEU A 214 -27.04 7.58 -6.77
CA LEU A 214 -26.35 7.33 -5.50
C LEU A 214 -26.70 5.95 -4.92
N TRP A 215 -27.99 5.59 -4.93
CA TRP A 215 -28.45 4.26 -4.51
C TRP A 215 -27.80 3.15 -5.32
N LYS A 216 -27.74 3.29 -6.65
CA LYS A 216 -27.12 2.28 -7.52
C LYS A 216 -25.62 2.17 -7.27
N LYS A 217 -24.92 3.31 -7.07
CA LYS A 217 -23.50 3.34 -6.69
C LYS A 217 -23.27 2.59 -5.37
N ASP A 218 -24.08 2.83 -4.35
CA ASP A 218 -23.97 2.16 -3.04
C ASP A 218 -24.18 0.64 -3.12
N ARG A 219 -25.22 0.21 -3.84
CA ARG A 219 -25.52 -1.21 -4.03
C ARG A 219 -24.44 -1.92 -4.83
N LEU A 220 -23.97 -1.34 -5.94
CA LEU A 220 -22.88 -1.91 -6.73
C LEU A 220 -21.58 -2.03 -5.91
N ARG A 221 -21.25 -1.02 -5.10
CA ARG A 221 -20.08 -1.07 -4.19
C ARG A 221 -20.15 -2.24 -3.22
N SER A 222 -21.34 -2.52 -2.70
CA SER A 222 -21.58 -3.67 -1.81
C SER A 222 -21.43 -4.99 -2.56
N VAL A 223 -22.01 -5.12 -3.75
CA VAL A 223 -21.94 -6.35 -4.57
C VAL A 223 -20.50 -6.67 -4.96
N VAL A 224 -19.75 -5.72 -5.50
CA VAL A 224 -18.36 -5.98 -5.92
C VAL A 224 -17.46 -6.31 -4.73
N LYS A 225 -17.72 -5.73 -3.54
CA LYS A 225 -17.03 -6.09 -2.30
C LYS A 225 -17.33 -7.54 -1.90
N LEU A 226 -18.59 -7.96 -1.97
CA LEU A 226 -18.99 -9.36 -1.71
C LEU A 226 -18.33 -10.31 -2.70
N MET A 227 -18.21 -9.94 -3.97
CA MET A 227 -17.54 -10.76 -4.99
C MET A 227 -16.06 -11.00 -4.63
N VAL A 228 -15.34 -9.96 -4.24
CA VAL A 228 -13.92 -10.08 -3.84
C VAL A 228 -13.75 -10.94 -2.57
N TYR A 229 -14.67 -10.80 -1.62
CA TYR A 229 -14.63 -11.54 -0.35
C TYR A 229 -15.38 -12.88 -0.34
N ALA A 230 -15.95 -13.31 -1.47
CA ALA A 230 -16.67 -14.58 -1.58
C ALA A 230 -15.77 -15.73 -1.09
N ARG A 231 -16.27 -16.51 -0.14
CA ARG A 231 -15.56 -17.61 0.52
C ARG A 231 -15.67 -18.90 -0.28
N THR A 232 -16.70 -19.04 -1.10
CA THR A 232 -16.90 -20.20 -1.97
C THR A 232 -17.09 -19.78 -3.42
N GLN A 233 -16.81 -20.70 -4.35
CA GLN A 233 -17.11 -20.49 -5.76
C GLN A 233 -18.60 -20.24 -6.00
N ARG A 234 -19.47 -20.95 -5.27
CA ARG A 234 -20.93 -20.79 -5.34
C ARG A 234 -21.39 -19.40 -4.92
N GLU A 235 -20.85 -18.86 -3.82
CA GLU A 235 -21.12 -17.48 -3.39
C GLU A 235 -20.71 -16.47 -4.48
N TYR A 236 -19.55 -16.68 -5.10
CA TYR A 236 -19.08 -15.83 -6.18
C TYR A 236 -20.02 -15.88 -7.39
N GLU A 237 -20.38 -17.07 -7.86
CA GLU A 237 -21.14 -17.27 -9.10
C GLU A 237 -22.57 -16.72 -9.04
N ALA A 238 -23.16 -16.61 -7.85
CA ALA A 238 -24.48 -16.00 -7.67
C ALA A 238 -24.46 -14.46 -7.83
N LEU A 239 -23.33 -13.80 -7.59
CA LEU A 239 -23.23 -12.34 -7.53
C LEU A 239 -23.20 -11.64 -8.91
N PRO A 240 -22.59 -12.17 -9.99
CA PRO A 240 -22.67 -11.59 -11.33
C PRO A 240 -24.10 -11.42 -11.84
N GLU A 241 -24.96 -12.41 -11.58
CA GLU A 241 -26.38 -12.32 -11.98
C GLU A 241 -27.11 -11.25 -11.18
N TYR A 242 -26.85 -11.19 -9.88
CA TYR A 242 -27.39 -10.13 -9.03
C TYR A 242 -26.89 -8.73 -9.48
N MET A 243 -25.61 -8.59 -9.82
CA MET A 243 -25.04 -7.36 -10.38
C MET A 243 -25.75 -6.97 -11.69
N ARG A 244 -25.93 -7.92 -12.61
CA ARG A 244 -26.69 -7.70 -13.85
C ARG A 244 -28.12 -7.25 -13.58
N HIS A 245 -28.79 -7.87 -12.62
CA HIS A 245 -30.14 -7.48 -12.22
C HIS A 245 -30.16 -6.04 -11.68
N MET A 246 -29.25 -5.71 -10.76
CA MET A 246 -29.08 -4.36 -10.20
C MET A 246 -28.82 -3.28 -11.27
N LEU A 247 -28.05 -3.62 -12.30
CA LEU A 247 -27.80 -2.72 -13.43
C LEU A 247 -29.08 -2.46 -14.24
N LYS A 248 -29.90 -3.50 -14.45
CA LYS A 248 -31.18 -3.42 -15.20
C LYS A 248 -32.31 -2.72 -14.44
N LEU A 249 -32.27 -2.69 -13.11
CA LEU A 249 -33.28 -1.98 -12.32
C LEU A 249 -33.31 -0.50 -12.74
N ALA A 250 -34.51 0.01 -13.04
CA ALA A 250 -34.69 1.44 -13.27
C ALA A 250 -34.20 2.24 -12.05
N PRO A 251 -33.70 3.47 -12.23
CA PRO A 251 -33.45 4.34 -11.08
C PRO A 251 -34.78 4.47 -10.32
N ASP A 252 -34.80 3.96 -9.09
CA ASP A 252 -35.93 4.15 -8.20
C ASP A 252 -36.15 5.66 -8.08
N ARG A 253 -37.38 6.14 -8.33
CA ARG A 253 -37.71 7.55 -8.12
C ARG A 253 -37.56 7.78 -6.63
N ASP A 254 -36.51 8.51 -6.25
CA ASP A 254 -36.21 9.02 -4.92
C ASP A 254 -37.06 8.40 -3.80
N CYS A 255 -36.65 7.24 -3.29
CA CYS A 255 -37.05 6.83 -1.95
C CYS A 255 -36.32 7.75 -0.94
N ASN A 256 -36.74 9.01 -0.89
CA ASN A 256 -36.43 9.89 0.23
C ASN A 256 -37.05 9.23 1.46
N ALA A 257 -36.20 8.62 2.28
CA ALA A 257 -36.55 8.10 3.58
C ALA A 257 -36.82 9.26 4.56
N THR A 258 -37.83 10.08 4.28
CA THR A 258 -38.41 11.06 5.21
C THR A 258 -39.87 11.27 4.82
N ASN A 259 -40.72 10.39 5.35
CA ASN A 259 -42.17 10.53 5.60
C ASN A 259 -42.88 9.22 5.25
N TRP A 260 -42.76 8.27 6.17
CA TRP A 260 -43.77 7.24 6.33
C TRP A 260 -45.00 7.91 6.94
N THR A 261 -46.02 8.14 6.12
CA THR A 261 -47.39 8.28 6.61
C THR A 261 -48.25 7.36 5.78
N ASP A 262 -48.82 6.37 6.43
CA ASP A 262 -49.87 5.50 5.91
C ASP A 262 -50.97 6.34 5.26
N LYS A 263 -51.26 6.06 3.99
CA LYS A 263 -52.60 6.03 3.40
C LYS A 263 -52.55 5.62 1.93
N ASP A 264 -53.33 4.59 1.65
CA ASP A 264 -53.97 4.18 0.40
C ASP A 264 -53.85 5.18 -0.77
N ASP A 265 -53.42 4.75 -1.96
CA ASP A 265 -54.39 4.33 -2.98
C ASP A 265 -53.75 3.81 -4.27
N ASN A 266 -54.51 2.93 -4.90
CA ASN A 266 -54.27 2.21 -6.14
C ASN A 266 -54.02 3.16 -7.34
N THR A 267 -52.76 3.37 -7.76
CA THR A 267 -52.46 4.10 -9.01
C THR A 267 -51.44 3.35 -9.87
N PHE A 268 -51.94 2.63 -10.87
CA PHE A 268 -51.15 1.99 -11.91
C PHE A 268 -50.61 3.07 -12.86
N CYS A 269 -49.38 3.55 -12.63
CA CYS A 269 -48.75 4.53 -13.52
C CYS A 269 -48.02 3.84 -14.68
N THR A 270 -48.73 3.69 -15.81
CA THR A 270 -48.14 3.52 -17.14
C THR A 270 -47.39 4.79 -17.54
N ALA A 271 -46.07 4.82 -17.36
CA ALA A 271 -45.21 5.83 -17.96
C ALA A 271 -44.12 5.14 -18.79
N THR A 272 -44.08 5.51 -20.05
CA THR A 272 -43.37 4.89 -21.16
C THR A 272 -41.85 4.91 -20.99
N ASN A 273 -41.26 3.72 -21.13
CA ASN A 273 -39.83 3.48 -21.29
C ASN A 273 -39.34 4.03 -22.63
N GLN A 274 -38.87 5.27 -22.70
CA GLN A 274 -38.09 5.73 -23.85
C GLN A 274 -36.88 6.53 -23.37
N GLY A 275 -35.71 5.87 -23.33
CA GLY A 275 -34.43 6.58 -23.25
C GLY A 275 -33.25 5.98 -22.46
N MET A 276 -33.27 4.72 -21.98
CA MET A 276 -32.18 4.20 -21.10
C MET A 276 -31.65 2.80 -21.45
N GLY A 277 -31.54 2.47 -22.74
CA GLY A 277 -31.23 1.11 -23.20
C GLY A 277 -29.75 0.72 -23.37
N ALA A 278 -28.77 1.63 -23.25
CA ALA A 278 -27.39 1.34 -23.68
C ALA A 278 -26.32 1.39 -22.55
N ASP A 279 -26.48 2.24 -21.54
CA ASP A 279 -25.36 2.61 -20.65
C ASP A 279 -24.97 1.52 -19.62
N TYR A 280 -25.89 0.63 -19.28
CA TYR A 280 -25.68 -0.41 -18.25
C TYR A 280 -24.71 -1.52 -18.69
N SER A 281 -24.60 -1.75 -20.00
CA SER A 281 -23.69 -2.74 -20.58
C SER A 281 -22.21 -2.36 -20.41
N PHE A 282 -21.88 -1.07 -20.26
CA PHE A 282 -20.49 -0.62 -20.21
C PHE A 282 -19.79 -0.98 -18.90
N PHE A 283 -20.48 -0.90 -17.75
CA PHE A 283 -19.87 -1.28 -16.48
C PHE A 283 -19.68 -2.80 -16.39
N GLU A 284 -20.67 -3.59 -16.82
CA GLU A 284 -20.51 -5.04 -16.89
C GLU A 284 -19.36 -5.43 -17.82
N HIS A 285 -19.29 -4.84 -19.02
CA HIS A 285 -18.19 -5.07 -19.94
C HIS A 285 -16.84 -4.69 -19.33
N TYR A 286 -16.77 -3.54 -18.65
CA TYR A 286 -15.58 -3.13 -17.91
C TYR A 286 -15.20 -4.16 -16.84
N PHE A 287 -16.17 -4.62 -16.03
CA PHE A 287 -15.94 -5.55 -14.95
C PHE A 287 -15.40 -6.87 -15.47
N VAL A 288 -16.07 -7.45 -16.47
CA VAL A 288 -15.65 -8.72 -17.09
C VAL A 288 -14.25 -8.61 -17.68
N LYS A 289 -13.99 -7.54 -18.44
CA LYS A 289 -12.69 -7.32 -19.10
C LYS A 289 -11.55 -7.17 -18.09
N ASN A 290 -11.76 -6.40 -17.03
CA ASN A 290 -10.68 -5.94 -16.15
C ASN A 290 -10.54 -6.73 -14.84
N TRP A 291 -11.56 -7.47 -14.42
CA TRP A 291 -11.65 -8.06 -13.08
C TRP A 291 -12.06 -9.54 -13.08
N GLU A 292 -12.99 -9.95 -13.93
CA GLU A 292 -13.35 -11.37 -14.05
C GLU A 292 -12.14 -12.21 -14.50
N SER A 293 -11.38 -11.69 -15.47
CA SER A 293 -10.16 -12.34 -15.99
C SER A 293 -9.05 -12.50 -14.94
N CYS A 294 -9.06 -11.70 -13.86
CA CYS A 294 -8.11 -11.79 -12.76
C CYS A 294 -8.73 -12.26 -11.44
N ARG A 295 -9.92 -12.90 -11.48
CA ARG A 295 -10.62 -13.38 -10.29
C ARG A 295 -9.76 -14.31 -9.43
N LYS A 296 -8.92 -15.15 -10.06
CA LYS A 296 -7.98 -16.05 -9.37
C LYS A 296 -6.93 -15.32 -8.51
N GLN A 297 -6.63 -14.07 -8.85
CA GLN A 297 -5.64 -13.26 -8.14
C GLN A 297 -6.26 -12.36 -7.07
N CYS A 298 -7.56 -12.07 -7.12
CA CYS A 298 -8.21 -11.14 -6.19
C CYS A 298 -9.31 -11.74 -5.32
N CYS A 299 -9.95 -12.85 -5.72
CA CYS A 299 -11.08 -13.42 -4.98
C CYS A 299 -10.64 -14.37 -3.88
N SER A 300 -11.29 -14.30 -2.72
CA SER A 300 -10.89 -15.06 -1.53
C SER A 300 -10.98 -16.57 -1.74
N TYR A 301 -12.08 -17.07 -2.30
CA TYR A 301 -12.28 -18.51 -2.56
C TYR A 301 -11.18 -19.13 -3.44
N THR A 302 -10.61 -18.37 -4.37
CA THR A 302 -9.54 -18.87 -5.27
C THR A 302 -8.15 -18.88 -4.64
N ARG A 303 -7.98 -18.22 -3.49
CA ARG A 303 -6.68 -17.98 -2.84
C ARG A 303 -6.51 -18.73 -1.53
N GLN A 304 -7.45 -19.61 -1.18
CA GLN A 304 -7.45 -20.34 0.10
C GLN A 304 -6.20 -21.21 0.28
N ASN A 305 -5.63 -21.72 -0.82
CA ASN A 305 -4.41 -22.52 -0.79
C ASN A 305 -3.12 -21.67 -0.91
N SER A 306 -3.24 -20.35 -1.01
CA SER A 306 -2.10 -19.45 -1.10
C SER A 306 -1.64 -19.06 0.31
N ILE A 307 -0.33 -19.13 0.56
CA ILE A 307 0.26 -18.71 1.82
C ILE A 307 0.30 -17.18 1.82
N THR A 308 -0.75 -16.55 2.36
CA THR A 308 -0.83 -15.08 2.52
C THR A 308 -0.50 -14.62 3.93
N LEU A 309 -0.47 -15.54 4.90
CA LEU A 309 -0.22 -15.27 6.32
C LEU A 309 -1.13 -14.16 6.88
N GLY A 310 -2.41 -14.19 6.48
CA GLY A 310 -3.42 -13.21 6.91
C GLY A 310 -3.38 -11.88 6.16
N ASN A 311 -2.50 -11.70 5.16
CA ASN A 311 -2.43 -10.51 4.31
C ASN A 311 -3.57 -10.46 3.27
N ASN A 312 -4.81 -10.41 3.76
CA ASN A 312 -6.03 -10.33 2.95
C ASN A 312 -6.61 -8.89 2.99
N THR A 313 -6.22 -8.07 3.98
CA THR A 313 -6.74 -6.71 4.20
C THR A 313 -5.63 -5.71 4.54
N ASN A 314 -5.75 -4.48 4.04
CA ASN A 314 -4.65 -3.50 3.90
C ASN A 314 -4.45 -2.55 5.09
N ASN A 315 -5.26 -2.60 6.16
CA ASN A 315 -5.20 -1.57 7.21
C ASN A 315 -3.81 -1.44 7.87
N ARG A 316 -2.97 -2.48 7.83
CA ARG A 316 -1.62 -2.48 8.42
C ARG A 316 -0.52 -2.03 7.46
N LEU A 317 -0.66 -2.35 6.17
CA LEU A 317 0.34 -2.04 5.14
C LEU A 317 0.10 -0.65 4.55
N GLU A 318 -1.16 -0.26 4.39
CA GLU A 318 -1.52 1.09 3.98
C GLU A 318 -1.01 2.11 4.98
N ALA A 319 -1.03 1.82 6.29
CA ALA A 319 -0.54 2.75 7.30
C ALA A 319 0.96 3.08 7.07
N SER A 320 1.79 2.05 6.85
CA SER A 320 3.21 2.23 6.55
C SER A 320 3.45 2.87 5.18
N SER A 321 2.73 2.43 4.14
CA SER A 321 2.80 3.03 2.80
C SER A 321 2.33 4.47 2.77
N LYS A 322 1.28 4.82 3.53
CA LYS A 322 0.73 6.17 3.64
C LYS A 322 1.73 7.11 4.30
N HIS A 323 2.38 6.67 5.37
CA HIS A 323 3.40 7.50 6.01
C HIS A 323 4.56 7.77 5.05
N LEU A 324 5.07 6.75 4.34
CA LEU A 324 6.09 6.93 3.31
C LEU A 324 5.63 7.90 2.19
N LYS A 325 4.37 7.79 1.74
CA LYS A 325 3.73 8.71 0.78
C LYS A 325 3.60 10.14 1.30
N GLU A 326 3.48 10.34 2.62
CA GLU A 326 3.48 11.66 3.26
C GLU A 326 4.90 12.21 3.48
N THR A 327 5.89 11.33 3.69
CA THR A 327 7.30 11.69 3.86
C THR A 327 7.94 12.11 2.54
N VAL A 328 7.67 11.37 1.45
CA VAL A 328 8.19 11.66 0.11
C VAL A 328 7.21 12.56 -0.63
N ASP A 329 7.62 13.79 -0.93
CA ASP A 329 6.77 14.78 -1.60
C ASP A 329 7.02 14.82 -3.11
N ALA A 330 5.98 15.14 -3.87
CA ALA A 330 6.00 15.22 -5.32
C ALA A 330 7.09 16.17 -5.89
N PHE A 331 7.54 17.15 -5.13
CA PHE A 331 8.50 18.16 -5.56
C PHE A 331 9.93 17.92 -5.08
N MET A 332 10.20 16.76 -4.45
CA MET A 332 11.55 16.42 -4.01
C MET A 332 12.48 16.09 -5.19
N THR A 333 13.73 16.50 -5.04
CA THR A 333 14.83 16.00 -5.86
C THR A 333 15.15 14.55 -5.48
N VAL A 334 15.89 13.82 -6.33
CA VAL A 334 16.22 12.41 -6.07
C VAL A 334 17.06 12.26 -4.80
N ASP A 335 18.03 13.15 -4.57
CA ASP A 335 18.87 13.13 -3.37
C ASP A 335 18.07 13.44 -2.08
N ASP A 336 17.15 14.41 -2.13
CA ASP A 336 16.22 14.67 -1.02
C ASP A 336 15.34 13.44 -0.74
N CYS A 337 14.84 12.79 -1.79
CA CYS A 337 14.00 11.59 -1.69
C CYS A 337 14.76 10.45 -1.00
N ILE A 338 16.00 10.17 -1.40
CA ILE A 338 16.86 9.16 -0.77
C ILE A 338 17.06 9.47 0.71
N ALA A 339 17.42 10.72 1.04
CA ALA A 339 17.64 11.12 2.43
C ALA A 339 16.37 10.94 3.29
N CYS A 340 15.21 11.33 2.78
CA CYS A 340 13.92 11.15 3.45
C CYS A 340 13.57 9.67 3.66
N ILE A 341 13.75 8.82 2.65
CA ILE A 341 13.54 7.37 2.75
C ILE A 341 14.46 6.77 3.81
N MET A 342 15.76 7.10 3.79
CA MET A 342 16.73 6.55 4.74
C MET A 342 16.47 6.99 6.18
N TYR A 343 16.06 8.26 6.38
CA TYR A 343 15.68 8.75 7.70
C TYR A 343 14.45 8.02 8.23
N TYR A 344 13.42 7.88 7.41
CA TYR A 344 12.20 7.17 7.77
C TYR A 344 12.48 5.69 8.07
N GLN A 345 13.30 5.01 7.26
CA GLN A 345 13.71 3.64 7.53
C GLN A 345 14.43 3.51 8.87
N SER A 346 15.35 4.44 9.18
CA SER A 346 16.06 4.44 10.47
C SER A 346 15.11 4.59 11.67
N MET A 347 13.97 5.26 11.49
CA MET A 347 12.93 5.35 12.52
C MET A 347 12.15 4.04 12.67
N LEU A 348 11.80 3.39 11.56
CA LEU A 348 11.12 2.09 11.58
C LEU A 348 11.98 1.01 12.23
N ASP A 349 13.28 0.97 11.92
CA ASP A 349 14.22 0.02 12.51
C ASP A 349 14.27 0.18 14.04
N LYS A 350 14.33 1.43 14.53
CA LYS A 350 14.30 1.73 15.98
C LYS A 350 12.99 1.29 16.63
N GLU A 351 11.85 1.55 15.99
CA GLU A 351 10.54 1.13 16.50
C GLU A 351 10.42 -0.40 16.55
N TYR A 352 10.94 -1.09 15.53
CA TYR A 352 10.98 -2.56 15.50
C TYR A 352 11.82 -3.12 16.66
N TYR A 353 13.04 -2.64 16.86
CA TYR A 353 13.89 -3.13 17.94
C TYR A 353 13.36 -2.76 19.32
N ALA A 354 12.77 -1.57 19.48
CA ALA A 354 12.10 -1.19 20.72
C ALA A 354 10.97 -2.16 21.07
N ARG A 355 10.19 -2.62 20.09
CA ARG A 355 9.17 -3.66 20.29
C ARG A 355 9.78 -5.04 20.57
N LEU A 356 10.83 -5.41 19.85
CA LEU A 356 11.47 -6.72 19.98
C LEU A 356 12.08 -6.93 21.37
N TYR A 357 12.70 -5.89 21.93
CA TYR A 357 13.34 -5.95 23.24
C TYR A 357 12.42 -5.50 24.38
N ASN A 358 11.13 -5.23 24.10
CA ASN A 358 10.17 -4.92 25.14
C ASN A 358 9.80 -6.20 25.91
N LEU A 359 10.43 -6.41 27.07
CA LEU A 359 10.13 -7.51 27.97
C LEU A 359 8.83 -7.21 28.72
N SER A 360 7.70 -7.67 28.19
CA SER A 360 6.43 -7.66 28.92
C SER A 360 5.86 -9.05 29.07
N VAL A 361 5.49 -9.42 30.31
CA VAL A 361 4.70 -10.62 30.58
C VAL A 361 3.25 -10.28 30.33
N ALA A 362 2.65 -10.91 29.32
CA ALA A 362 1.24 -10.75 29.01
C ALA A 362 0.41 -11.73 29.84
N ARG A 363 -0.68 -11.23 30.43
CA ARG A 363 -1.65 -12.03 31.20
C ARG A 363 -3.05 -11.71 30.74
N ASN A 364 -3.92 -12.71 30.75
CA ASN A 364 -5.33 -12.52 30.50
C ASN A 364 -6.13 -13.49 31.38
N ALA A 365 -7.02 -12.94 32.20
CA ALA A 365 -7.81 -13.70 33.17
C ALA A 365 -8.75 -14.73 32.51
N SER A 366 -9.03 -14.60 31.20
CA SER A 366 -9.85 -15.55 30.46
C SER A 366 -9.07 -16.74 29.89
N TYR A 367 -7.75 -16.78 30.03
CA TYR A 367 -6.92 -17.85 29.46
C TYR A 367 -6.57 -18.88 30.53
N ASP A 368 -6.50 -20.14 30.12
CA ASP A 368 -6.03 -21.21 30.96
C ASP A 368 -4.49 -21.21 31.04
N ALA A 369 -3.93 -22.13 31.84
CA ALA A 369 -2.48 -22.20 32.04
C ALA A 369 -1.71 -22.51 30.74
N GLU A 370 -2.33 -23.21 29.79
CA GLU A 370 -1.72 -23.50 28.50
C GLU A 370 -1.65 -22.23 27.64
N MET A 371 -2.78 -21.53 27.47
CA MET A 371 -2.81 -20.30 26.68
C MET A 371 -2.01 -19.16 27.34
N GLU A 372 -1.94 -19.07 28.67
CA GLU A 372 -1.03 -18.12 29.33
C GLU A 372 0.44 -18.38 29.01
N ARG A 373 0.86 -19.65 28.92
CA ARG A 373 2.23 -20.01 28.51
C ARG A 373 2.46 -19.66 27.04
N VAL A 374 1.55 -20.04 26.16
CA VAL A 374 1.66 -19.75 24.72
C VAL A 374 1.72 -18.24 24.49
N LEU A 375 0.89 -17.45 25.18
CA LEU A 375 0.86 -15.99 25.09
C LEU A 375 2.23 -15.34 25.37
N ASN A 376 3.04 -15.94 26.23
CA ASN A 376 4.37 -15.45 26.58
C ASN A 376 5.51 -16.11 25.78
N LEU A 377 5.21 -17.16 25.01
CA LEU A 377 6.16 -17.86 24.15
C LEU A 377 6.18 -17.34 22.71
N VAL A 378 5.04 -16.84 22.23
CA VAL A 378 4.89 -16.35 20.85
C VAL A 378 4.44 -14.88 20.83
N SER A 379 4.54 -14.24 19.67
CA SER A 379 3.99 -12.89 19.51
C SER A 379 2.47 -12.90 19.62
N GLY A 380 1.86 -11.79 20.04
CA GLY A 380 0.40 -11.68 20.11
C GLY A 380 -0.32 -11.96 18.78
N ASN A 381 0.34 -11.71 17.64
CA ASN A 381 -0.21 -12.05 16.34
C ASN A 381 -0.28 -13.56 16.10
N VAL A 382 0.80 -14.28 16.41
CA VAL A 382 0.84 -15.76 16.31
C VAL A 382 -0.09 -16.37 17.36
N PHE A 383 -0.12 -15.81 18.57
CA PHE A 383 -1.03 -16.24 19.64
C PHE A 383 -2.49 -16.24 19.19
N ASN A 384 -2.96 -15.18 18.53
CA ASN A 384 -4.36 -15.10 18.08
C ASN A 384 -4.70 -16.23 17.09
N LEU A 385 -3.78 -16.58 16.19
CA LEU A 385 -3.98 -17.70 15.26
C LEU A 385 -4.04 -19.04 16.00
N ILE A 386 -3.17 -19.26 17.00
CA ILE A 386 -3.18 -20.48 17.82
C ILE A 386 -4.45 -20.55 18.68
N TYR A 387 -4.87 -19.42 19.25
CA TYR A 387 -6.02 -19.35 20.16
C TYR A 387 -7.33 -19.67 19.44
N GLU A 388 -7.51 -19.21 18.20
CA GLU A 388 -8.70 -19.56 17.39
C GLU A 388 -8.81 -21.08 17.19
N GLU A 389 -7.71 -21.74 16.83
CA GLU A 389 -7.65 -23.19 16.65
C GLU A 389 -7.81 -23.95 17.98
N TYR A 390 -7.18 -23.46 19.06
CA TYR A 390 -7.31 -24.02 20.40
C TYR A 390 -8.76 -24.00 20.88
N ILE A 391 -9.43 -22.83 20.78
CA ILE A 391 -10.85 -22.69 21.14
C ILE A 391 -11.71 -23.63 20.30
N PHE A 392 -11.48 -23.69 18.99
CA PHE A 392 -12.20 -24.63 18.13
C PHE A 392 -12.02 -26.08 18.58
N ALA A 393 -10.80 -26.51 18.89
CA ALA A 393 -10.51 -27.87 19.35
C ALA A 393 -11.20 -28.20 20.69
N ILE A 394 -11.14 -27.32 21.68
CA ILE A 394 -11.74 -27.60 23.00
C ILE A 394 -13.28 -27.47 23.01
N THR A 395 -13.84 -26.69 22.08
CA THR A 395 -15.30 -26.51 21.97
C THR A 395 -15.95 -27.52 21.03
N SER A 396 -15.23 -28.03 20.04
CA SER A 396 -15.72 -29.06 19.11
C SER A 396 -15.50 -30.49 19.60
N ALA A 397 -14.67 -30.67 20.64
CA ALA A 397 -14.46 -31.95 21.32
C ALA A 397 -15.49 -32.24 22.44
N ASN A 398 -16.39 -31.28 22.71
CA ASN A 398 -17.58 -31.42 23.56
C ASN A 398 -18.84 -31.35 22.69
#